data_AF-A0A2G9ML81-F1
#
_entry.id   AF-A0A2G9ML81-F1
#
_cell.length_a   1.000
_cell.length_b   1.000
_cell.length_c   1.000
_cell.angle_alpha   90.00
_cell.angle_beta   90.00
_cell.angle_gamma   90.00
#
_symmetry.space_group_name_H-M   'P 1'
#
loop_
_entity.id
_entity.type
_entity.pdbx_description
1 polymer ?
#
loop_
_entity_poly.entity_id
_entity_poly.type
_entity_poly.pdbx_seq_one_letter_code
_entity_poly.pdbx_strand_id
1 'polypeptide(L)'
;MRNFKSMKGELSVEMIVLAALALIFLIVVVMIMTGKIGNFSKSLGDCENKGGICVSASECTQEGGTESSFNCEESTDVCCLNTCQGKGGTCKDENSDCQNKIYVASCPTGQICCG
;
A
#
# COMPACT_ATOMS: atom_id res chain seq x y z
N MET A 1 -38.56 -22.38 -28.94
CA MET A 1 -37.85 -23.55 -28.38
C MET A 1 -36.46 -23.63 -29.00
N ARG A 2 -35.40 -23.26 -28.27
CA ARG A 2 -34.01 -23.39 -28.76
C ARG A 2 -33.57 -24.83 -28.52
N ASN A 3 -33.46 -25.60 -29.60
CA ASN A 3 -32.99 -26.98 -29.59
C ASN A 3 -31.52 -27.02 -29.16
N PHE A 4 -31.24 -27.43 -27.92
CA PHE A 4 -29.92 -27.91 -27.53
C PHE A 4 -29.71 -29.29 -28.17
N LYS A 5 -29.20 -29.30 -29.40
CA LYS A 5 -28.76 -30.52 -30.07
C LYS A 5 -27.44 -30.95 -29.39
N SER A 6 -27.49 -31.96 -28.54
CA SER A 6 -26.29 -32.58 -27.95
C SER A 6 -25.36 -33.07 -29.05
N MET A 7 -24.29 -32.32 -29.32
CA MET A 7 -23.13 -32.84 -30.03
C MET A 7 -22.42 -33.78 -29.07
N LYS A 8 -22.56 -35.09 -29.30
CA LYS A 8 -21.65 -36.09 -28.75
C LYS A 8 -20.30 -35.84 -29.42
N GLY A 9 -19.56 -34.88 -28.90
CA GLY A 9 -18.18 -34.65 -29.31
C GLY A 9 -17.37 -35.81 -28.77
N GLU A 10 -16.84 -36.64 -29.66
CA GLU A 10 -15.63 -37.39 -29.35
C GLU A 10 -14.59 -36.33 -28.98
N LEU A 11 -14.42 -36.10 -27.68
CA LEU A 11 -13.37 -35.23 -27.18
C LEU A 11 -12.07 -35.90 -27.56
N SER A 12 -11.45 -35.42 -28.64
CA SER A 12 -10.12 -35.86 -29.06
C SER A 12 -9.21 -35.79 -27.84
N VAL A 13 -8.43 -36.84 -27.63
CA VAL A 13 -7.50 -36.97 -26.49
C VAL A 13 -6.62 -35.71 -26.36
N GLU A 14 -6.31 -35.06 -27.48
CA GLU A 14 -5.58 -33.79 -27.55
C GLU A 14 -6.26 -32.64 -26.78
N MET A 15 -7.59 -32.52 -26.84
CA MET A 15 -8.33 -31.50 -26.08
C MET A 15 -8.28 -31.75 -24.58
N ILE A 16 -8.30 -33.02 -24.16
CA ILE A 16 -8.18 -33.39 -22.75
C ILE A 16 -6.77 -33.01 -22.24
N VAL A 17 -5.72 -33.26 -23.03
CA VAL A 17 -4.34 -32.89 -22.69
C VAL A 17 -4.19 -31.38 -22.57
N LEU A 18 -4.75 -30.60 -23.51
CA LEU A 18 -4.70 -29.14 -23.46
C LEU A 18 -5.46 -28.57 -22.24
N ALA A 19 -6.64 -29.13 -21.94
CA ALA A 19 -7.41 -28.72 -20.76
C ALA A 19 -6.64 -29.01 -19.46
N ALA A 20 -5.97 -30.17 -19.38
CA ALA A 20 -5.14 -30.53 -18.22
C ALA A 20 -3.94 -29.58 -18.06
N LEU A 21 -3.24 -29.23 -19.14
CA LEU A 21 -2.13 -28.28 -19.10
C LEU A 21 -2.56 -26.88 -18.69
N ALA A 22 -3.69 -26.39 -19.22
CA ALA A 22 -4.25 -25.10 -18.84
C ALA A 22 -4.62 -25.04 -17.35
N LEU A 23 -5.18 -26.13 -16.82
CA LEU A 23 -5.54 -26.24 -15.41
C LEU A 23 -4.29 -26.18 -14.51
N ILE A 24 -3.24 -26.94 -14.85
CA ILE A 24 -1.97 -26.91 -14.10
C ILE A 24 -1.37 -25.50 -14.11
N PHE A 25 -1.35 -24.85 -15.27
CA PHE A 25 -0.83 -23.49 -15.39
C PHE A 25 -1.61 -22.50 -14.50
N LEU A 26 -2.94 -22.60 -14.48
CA LEU A 26 -3.79 -21.77 -13.62
C LEU A 26 -3.42 -21.95 -12.14
N ILE A 27 -3.23 -23.19 -11.68
CA ILE A 27 -2.81 -23.47 -10.29
C ILE A 27 -1.48 -22.77 -9.97
N VAL A 28 -0.49 -22.88 -10.86
CA VAL A 28 0.82 -22.24 -10.65
C VAL A 28 0.70 -20.72 -10.58
N VAL A 29 -0.08 -20.10 -11.47
CA VAL A 29 -0.33 -18.65 -11.44
C VAL A 29 -0.99 -18.22 -10.13
N VAL A 30 -1.99 -18.97 -9.66
CA VAL A 30 -2.68 -18.68 -8.40
C VAL A 30 -1.71 -18.81 -7.22
N MET A 31 -0.84 -19.82 -7.18
CA MET A 31 0.16 -19.96 -6.12
C MET A 31 1.12 -18.77 -6.07
N ILE A 32 1.62 -18.32 -7.23
CA ILE A 32 2.53 -17.16 -7.30
C ILE A 32 1.81 -15.87 -6.89
N MET A 33 0.57 -15.68 -7.36
CA MET A 33 -0.22 -14.50 -7.01
C MET A 33 -0.58 -14.48 -5.52
N THR A 34 -0.94 -15.61 -4.93
CA THR A 34 -1.33 -15.68 -3.51
C THR A 34 -0.18 -15.27 -2.59
N GLY A 35 1.05 -15.70 -2.90
CA GLY A 35 2.24 -15.28 -2.15
C GLY A 35 2.55 -13.79 -2.27
N LYS A 36 2.29 -13.18 -3.43
CA LYS A 36 2.53 -11.75 -3.64
C LYS A 36 1.41 -10.85 -3.13
N ILE A 37 0.16 -11.29 -3.19
CA ILE A 37 -1.01 -10.51 -2.77
C ILE A 37 -0.97 -10.20 -1.28
N GLY A 38 -0.55 -11.15 -0.43
CA GLY A 38 -0.43 -10.92 1.01
C GLY A 38 0.57 -9.81 1.36
N ASN A 39 1.72 -9.77 0.67
CA ASN A 39 2.70 -8.71 0.87
C ASN A 39 2.27 -7.37 0.23
N PHE A 40 1.53 -7.42 -0.89
CA PHE A 40 1.02 -6.24 -1.56
C PHE A 40 -0.08 -5.54 -0.74
N SER A 41 -0.99 -6.30 -0.12
CA SER A 41 -2.02 -5.73 0.77
C SER A 41 -1.41 -5.09 2.01
N LYS A 42 -0.35 -5.68 2.56
CA LYS A 42 0.37 -5.10 3.70
C LYS A 42 1.01 -3.76 3.30
N SER A 43 1.80 -3.78 2.22
CA SER A 43 2.51 -2.59 1.74
C SER A 43 1.58 -1.45 1.29
N LEU A 44 0.39 -1.75 0.76
CA LEU A 44 -0.60 -0.72 0.43
C LEU A 44 -1.24 -0.05 1.64
N GLY A 45 -1.31 -0.74 2.78
CA GLY A 45 -1.95 -0.29 4.01
C GLY A 45 -0.98 0.31 5.04
N ASP A 46 0.33 0.09 4.91
CA ASP A 46 1.32 0.62 5.85
C ASP A 46 1.41 2.15 5.77
N CYS A 47 1.32 2.79 6.95
CA CYS A 47 1.41 4.24 7.10
C CYS A 47 2.72 4.82 6.51
N GLU A 48 3.85 4.15 6.76
CA GLU A 48 5.18 4.58 6.31
C GLU A 48 5.31 4.58 4.79
N ASN A 49 4.70 3.61 4.10
CA ASN A 49 4.67 3.55 2.65
C ASN A 49 3.82 4.68 2.01
N LYS A 50 2.98 5.35 2.81
CA LYS A 50 2.23 6.55 2.41
C LYS A 50 2.95 7.85 2.76
N GLY A 51 4.17 7.76 3.31
CA GLY A 51 4.91 8.92 3.80
C GLY A 51 4.33 9.51 5.08
N GLY A 52 3.66 8.69 5.88
CA GLY A 52 3.23 9.01 7.24
C GLY A 52 4.13 8.38 8.28
N ILE A 53 3.87 8.71 9.55
CA ILE A 53 4.50 8.10 10.72
C ILE A 53 3.44 7.54 11.65
N CYS A 54 3.77 6.46 12.34
CA CYS A 54 2.93 5.91 13.40
C CYS A 54 3.32 6.55 14.73
N VAL A 55 2.40 7.32 15.29
CA VAL A 55 2.57 8.05 16.55
C VAL A 55 1.23 8.09 17.28
N SER A 56 1.23 8.54 18.53
CA SER A 56 -0.02 8.75 19.26
C SER A 56 -0.87 9.87 18.60
N ALA A 57 -2.20 9.80 18.74
CA ALA A 57 -3.11 10.84 18.23
C ALA A 57 -2.76 12.25 18.75
N SER A 58 -2.31 12.33 20.00
CA SER A 58 -1.81 13.56 20.62
C SER A 58 -0.55 14.11 19.96
N GLU A 59 0.39 13.26 19.55
CA GLU A 59 1.61 13.67 18.86
C GLU A 59 1.31 14.08 17.43
N CYS A 60 0.41 13.36 16.74
CA CYS A 60 0.01 13.70 15.38
C CYS A 60 -0.55 15.14 15.29
N THR A 61 -1.40 15.49 16.26
CA THR A 61 -1.98 16.84 16.34
C THR A 61 -0.91 17.91 16.65
N GLN A 62 0.07 17.59 17.51
CA GLN A 62 1.16 18.51 17.86
C GLN A 62 2.11 18.79 16.68
N GLU A 63 2.37 17.77 15.86
CA GLU A 63 3.15 17.91 14.62
C GLU A 63 2.36 18.60 13.49
N GLY A 64 1.07 18.88 13.70
CA GLY A 64 0.16 19.45 12.71
C GLY A 64 -0.21 18.49 11.59
N GLY A 65 0.04 17.19 11.78
CA GLY A 65 -0.30 16.15 10.82
C GLY A 65 -1.80 15.84 10.80
N THR A 66 -2.20 14.98 9.87
CA THR A 66 -3.59 14.54 9.73
C THR A 66 -3.69 13.04 9.98
N GLU A 67 -4.57 12.65 10.89
CA GLU A 67 -4.83 11.24 11.18
C GLU A 67 -5.44 10.53 9.97
N SER A 68 -5.04 9.29 9.74
CA SER A 68 -5.53 8.45 8.67
C SER A 68 -5.75 7.01 9.14
N SER A 69 -6.57 6.26 8.42
CA SER A 69 -6.91 4.88 8.73
C SER A 69 -5.91 3.84 8.19
N PHE A 70 -4.69 4.26 7.86
CA PHE A 70 -3.61 3.35 7.49
C PHE A 70 -3.12 2.58 8.73
N ASN A 71 -2.60 1.39 8.50
CA ASN A 71 -2.19 0.48 9.55
C ASN A 71 -0.84 0.92 10.14
N CYS A 72 -0.79 0.87 11.47
CA CYS A 72 0.43 0.93 12.27
C CYS A 72 0.69 -0.44 12.90
N GLU A 73 1.96 -0.80 13.12
CA GLU A 73 2.30 -2.08 13.76
C GLU A 73 1.82 -2.12 15.21
N GLU A 74 1.84 -0.98 15.90
CA GLU A 74 1.31 -0.85 17.26
C GLU A 74 -0.17 -0.48 17.25
N SER A 75 -0.96 -1.19 18.06
CA SER A 75 -2.43 -1.03 18.11
C SER A 75 -2.90 0.29 18.72
N THR A 76 -2.03 1.04 19.39
CA THR A 76 -2.35 2.32 20.04
C THR A 76 -2.02 3.53 19.19
N ASP A 77 -1.30 3.32 18.08
CA ASP A 77 -0.80 4.40 17.23
C ASP A 77 -1.77 4.68 16.10
N VAL A 78 -1.84 5.94 15.71
CA VAL A 78 -2.58 6.39 14.53
C VAL A 78 -1.58 6.71 13.42
N CYS A 79 -2.00 6.49 12.17
CA CYS A 79 -1.18 6.94 11.06
C CYS A 79 -1.29 8.45 10.91
N CYS A 80 -0.18 9.13 11.15
CA CYS A 80 -0.08 10.57 10.99
C CYS A 80 0.52 10.92 9.63
N LEU A 81 -0.32 11.47 8.75
CA LEU A 81 0.09 11.91 7.41
C LEU A 81 0.49 13.37 7.41
N ASN A 82 1.20 13.73 6.35
CA ASN A 82 1.66 15.11 6.09
C ASN A 82 2.59 15.65 7.18
N THR A 83 3.25 14.79 7.96
CA THR A 83 4.28 15.22 8.91
C THR A 83 5.63 15.37 8.22
N CYS A 84 6.48 16.21 8.78
CA CYS A 84 7.81 16.42 8.25
C CYS A 84 8.69 15.16 8.36
N GLN A 85 8.62 14.47 9.49
CA GLN A 85 9.34 13.20 9.69
C GLN A 85 8.92 12.12 8.70
N GLY A 86 7.63 12.04 8.35
CA GLY A 86 7.12 11.04 7.39
C GLY A 86 7.68 11.22 5.98
N LYS A 87 8.15 12.43 5.64
CA LYS A 87 8.86 12.71 4.38
C LYS A 87 10.38 12.58 4.48
N GLY A 88 10.90 12.13 5.63
CA GLY A 88 12.32 12.07 5.92
C GLY A 88 12.96 13.44 6.17
N GLY A 89 12.15 14.43 6.56
CA GLY A 89 12.61 15.77 6.91
C GLY A 89 12.69 16.02 8.42
N THR A 90 13.22 17.18 8.78
CA THR A 90 13.25 17.71 10.15
C THR A 90 12.65 19.10 10.18
N CYS A 91 11.76 19.38 11.13
CA CYS A 91 11.24 20.72 11.34
C CYS A 91 12.34 21.65 11.88
N LYS A 92 12.50 22.81 11.25
CA LYS A 92 13.40 23.88 11.69
C LYS A 92 12.68 25.22 11.65
N ASP A 93 13.14 26.20 12.41
CA ASP A 93 12.56 27.55 12.40
C ASP A 93 12.62 28.18 11.00
N GLU A 94 11.67 29.05 10.65
CA GLU A 94 11.58 29.68 9.31
C GLU A 94 12.87 30.39 8.86
N ASN A 95 13.70 30.80 9.81
CA ASN A 95 14.95 31.51 9.59
C ASN A 95 16.18 30.57 9.46
N SER A 96 15.94 29.25 9.47
CA SER A 96 16.98 28.24 9.33
C SER A 96 17.29 27.99 7.85
N ASP A 97 18.58 27.96 7.51
CA ASP A 97 19.04 27.64 6.16
C ASP A 97 18.81 26.13 5.87
N CYS A 98 17.66 25.79 5.26
CA CYS A 98 17.47 24.46 4.67
C CYS A 98 18.34 24.40 3.43
N GLN A 99 19.45 23.65 3.46
CA GLN A 99 20.50 23.68 2.43
C GLN A 99 20.09 23.31 0.99
N ASN A 100 18.82 22.95 0.71
CA ASN A 100 18.15 23.12 -0.60
C ASN A 100 16.78 22.42 -0.69
N LYS A 101 16.33 21.70 0.34
CA LYS A 101 15.09 20.93 0.27
C LYS A 101 14.14 21.38 1.36
N ILE A 102 13.09 22.07 0.93
CA ILE A 102 11.93 22.37 1.77
C ILE A 102 10.85 21.38 1.33
N TYR A 103 10.40 20.54 2.26
CA TYR A 103 9.24 19.68 2.02
C TYR A 103 7.96 20.44 2.36
N VAL A 104 6.93 20.24 1.53
CA VAL A 104 5.57 20.68 1.88
C VAL A 104 5.00 19.65 2.85
N ALA A 105 5.19 19.90 4.13
CA ALA A 105 4.69 19.09 5.24
C ALA A 105 4.36 19.99 6.43
N SER A 106 3.52 19.49 7.32
CA SER A 106 3.18 20.10 8.59
C SER A 106 4.35 20.02 9.56
N CYS A 107 4.55 21.13 10.27
CA CYS A 107 5.43 21.28 11.41
C CYS A 107 4.70 22.09 12.49
N PRO A 108 5.17 22.05 13.75
CA PRO A 108 4.68 22.93 14.80
C PRO A 108 4.76 24.42 14.40
N THR A 109 3.95 25.26 15.03
CA THR A 109 3.77 26.68 14.65
C THR A 109 5.10 27.42 14.46
N GLY A 110 5.31 27.98 13.26
CA GLY A 110 6.47 28.81 12.93
C GLY A 110 7.69 28.06 12.35
N GLN A 111 7.56 26.75 12.13
CA GLN A 111 8.64 25.93 11.57
C GLN A 111 8.35 25.50 10.12
N ILE A 112 9.42 25.30 9.37
CA ILE A 112 9.43 24.75 8.01
C ILE A 112 10.06 23.35 8.03
N CYS A 113 9.57 22.47 7.16
CA CYS A 113 10.13 21.13 7.04
C CYS A 113 11.35 21.14 6.10
N CYS A 114 12.56 20.93 6.64
CA CYS A 114 13.78 20.78 5.86
C CYS A 114 14.06 19.31 5.54
N GLY A 115 14.71 19.03 4.41
CA GLY A 115 15.04 17.68 3.95
C GLY A 115 16.39 17.53 3.27
#